data_AF-A0A2E2QG75-F1
#
_entry.id   AF-A0A2E2QG75-F1
#
_cell.length_a   1.000
_cell.length_b   1.000
_cell.length_c   1.000
_cell.angle_alpha   90.00
_cell.angle_beta   90.00
_cell.angle_gamma   90.00
#
_symmetry.space_group_name_H-M   'P 1'
#
loop_
_entity.id
_entity.type
_entity.pdbx_description
1 polymer ?
#
loop_
_entity_poly.entity_id
_entity_poly.type
_entity_poly.pdbx_seq_one_letter_code
_entity_poly.pdbx_strand_id
1 'polypeptide(L)'
;MEYLNWFGVNRDTLVAYFSSVDSMSILPFIRGRDFKINEMYGMKNGNETNLLRENEESFWIKKEHHIEICQLIEDNSFDNICLLDIDLDNGDCIRFSYGQLVVKLSDSDLLKKCTKNILERYGIFASERIWNFVVKQCCDMPVCFVSGMEDKDISEDFLNKMKEEGERVFEENKNLLL
;
A
#
# COMPACT_ATOMS: atom_id res chain seq x y z
N MET A 1 15.16 3.76 -4.99
CA MET A 1 14.30 3.81 -3.80
C MET A 1 13.07 4.58 -4.23
N GLU A 2 11.91 3.94 -4.20
CA GLU A 2 10.65 4.63 -4.48
C GLU A 2 10.36 5.62 -3.35
N TYR A 3 9.62 6.68 -3.66
CA TYR A 3 9.21 7.70 -2.70
C TYR A 3 7.68 7.73 -2.69
N LEU A 4 7.09 7.45 -1.52
CA LEU A 4 5.64 7.45 -1.36
C LEU A 4 5.09 8.84 -1.70
N ASN A 5 4.31 8.91 -2.76
CA ASN A 5 3.77 10.17 -3.27
C ASN A 5 2.42 10.50 -2.65
N TRP A 6 1.50 9.55 -2.74
CA TRP A 6 0.11 9.73 -2.32
C TRP A 6 -0.29 8.67 -1.32
N PHE A 7 -1.07 9.09 -0.33
CA PHE A 7 -1.65 8.21 0.67
C PHE A 7 -3.08 8.67 0.99
N GLY A 8 -4.00 7.72 1.03
CA GLY A 8 -5.40 7.96 1.37
C GLY A 8 -6.00 6.85 2.21
N VAL A 9 -7.07 7.17 2.93
CA VAL A 9 -7.85 6.19 3.69
C VAL A 9 -9.33 6.49 3.53
N ASN A 10 -10.08 5.54 2.98
CA ASN A 10 -11.53 5.54 3.11
C ASN A 10 -11.90 4.95 4.47
N ARG A 11 -12.28 5.80 5.41
CA ARG A 11 -12.63 5.40 6.78
C ARG A 11 -13.92 4.57 6.88
N ASP A 12 -14.83 4.73 5.92
CA ASP A 12 -16.14 4.07 5.95
C ASP A 12 -16.03 2.62 5.46
N THR A 13 -15.10 2.36 4.54
CA THR A 13 -14.82 1.02 3.99
C THR A 13 -13.54 0.38 4.52
N LEU A 14 -12.77 1.11 5.34
CA LEU A 14 -11.46 0.72 5.86
C LEU A 14 -10.48 0.29 4.76
N VAL A 15 -10.40 1.10 3.70
CA VAL A 15 -9.48 0.89 2.60
C VAL A 15 -8.37 1.95 2.64
N ALA A 16 -7.12 1.52 2.66
CA ALA A 16 -5.95 2.38 2.50
C ALA A 16 -5.41 2.29 1.07
N TYR A 17 -4.98 3.43 0.55
CA TYR A 17 -4.44 3.62 -0.79
C TYR A 17 -3.05 4.21 -0.69
N PHE A 18 -2.09 3.66 -1.43
CA PHE A 18 -0.71 4.13 -1.50
C PHE A 18 -0.27 4.23 -2.96
N SER A 19 0.50 5.25 -3.28
CA SER A 19 1.08 5.43 -4.61
C SER A 19 2.58 5.64 -4.53
N SER A 20 3.31 5.02 -5.47
CA SER A 20 4.77 5.03 -5.56
C SER A 20 5.42 4.26 -4.42
N VAL A 21 4.95 3.02 -4.22
CA VAL A 21 5.49 2.05 -3.26
C VAL A 21 5.96 0.78 -3.96
N ASP A 22 6.98 0.13 -3.41
CA ASP A 22 7.45 -1.16 -3.88
C ASP A 22 6.49 -2.29 -3.47
N SER A 23 6.52 -3.38 -4.25
CA SER A 23 5.69 -4.57 -4.04
C SER A 23 5.82 -5.14 -2.62
N MET A 24 6.99 -5.03 -1.97
CA MET A 24 7.23 -5.53 -0.63
C MET A 24 6.63 -4.64 0.48
N SER A 25 5.90 -3.59 0.11
CA SER A 25 5.04 -2.84 1.04
C SER A 25 3.84 -3.67 1.51
N ILE A 26 3.54 -4.80 0.88
CA ILE A 26 2.51 -5.73 1.35
C ILE A 26 2.89 -6.47 2.63
N LEU A 27 4.19 -6.58 2.94
CA LEU A 27 4.69 -7.50 3.98
C LEU A 27 4.09 -7.25 5.37
N PRO A 28 3.92 -6.00 5.85
CA PRO A 28 3.23 -5.74 7.12
C PRO A 28 1.81 -6.28 7.14
N PHE A 29 1.16 -6.40 5.97
CA PHE A 29 -0.22 -6.85 5.79
C PHE A 29 -0.39 -8.38 5.72
N ILE A 30 0.66 -9.16 5.52
CA ILE A 30 0.57 -10.63 5.45
C ILE A 30 1.32 -11.34 6.58
N ARG A 31 2.22 -10.64 7.29
CA ARG A 31 3.01 -11.24 8.37
C ARG A 31 2.14 -11.88 9.45
N GLY A 32 2.24 -13.21 9.58
CA GLY A 32 1.57 -14.01 10.61
C GLY A 32 0.06 -14.14 10.41
N ARG A 33 -0.44 -13.92 9.20
CA ARG A 33 -1.84 -14.08 8.82
C ARG A 33 -1.97 -15.15 7.75
N ASP A 34 -3.11 -15.81 7.72
CA ASP A 34 -3.42 -16.73 6.64
C ASP A 34 -3.76 -15.93 5.39
N PHE A 35 -3.13 -16.29 4.28
CA PHE A 35 -3.30 -15.59 3.01
C PHE A 35 -3.30 -16.56 1.83
N LYS A 36 -3.81 -16.11 0.71
CA LYS A 36 -3.78 -16.82 -0.57
C LYS A 36 -3.39 -15.83 -1.65
N ILE A 37 -2.35 -16.15 -2.42
CA ILE A 37 -1.94 -15.38 -3.59
C ILE A 37 -2.78 -15.84 -4.78
N ASN A 38 -3.62 -14.96 -5.31
CA ASN A 38 -4.47 -15.20 -6.47
C ASN A 38 -3.71 -14.94 -7.78
N GLU A 39 -2.96 -13.84 -7.81
CA GLU A 39 -2.21 -13.39 -8.97
C GLU A 39 -0.83 -12.91 -8.53
N MET A 40 0.21 -13.25 -9.30
CA MET A 40 1.56 -12.76 -9.10
C MET A 40 2.28 -12.66 -10.44
N TYR A 41 2.64 -11.44 -10.83
CA TYR A 41 3.36 -11.18 -12.07
C TYR A 41 4.64 -10.39 -11.84
N GLY A 42 5.71 -10.82 -12.50
CA GLY A 42 7.01 -10.15 -12.53
C GLY A 42 7.27 -9.50 -13.88
N MET A 43 8.25 -8.61 -13.92
CA MET A 43 8.69 -7.93 -15.14
C MET A 43 10.02 -8.52 -15.64
N LYS A 44 9.96 -9.30 -16.72
CA LYS A 44 11.13 -9.95 -17.32
C LYS A 44 11.35 -9.49 -18.76
N ASN A 45 12.51 -8.89 -19.02
CA ASN A 45 12.86 -8.32 -20.34
C ASN A 45 11.79 -7.35 -20.89
N GLY A 46 11.11 -6.61 -19.99
CA GLY A 46 10.05 -5.66 -20.36
C GLY A 46 8.68 -6.29 -20.62
N ASN A 47 8.50 -7.59 -20.35
CA ASN A 47 7.20 -8.25 -20.44
C ASN A 47 6.74 -8.73 -19.06
N GLU A 48 5.44 -8.62 -18.82
CA GLU A 48 4.81 -9.29 -17.67
C GLU A 48 4.90 -10.81 -17.84
N THR A 49 5.32 -11.49 -16.78
CA THR A 49 5.39 -12.96 -16.73
C THR A 49 4.68 -13.43 -15.48
N ASN A 50 3.78 -14.41 -15.61
CA ASN A 50 3.15 -15.05 -14.47
C ASN A 50 4.21 -15.82 -13.68
N LEU A 51 4.31 -15.53 -12.38
CA LEU A 51 5.26 -16.19 -11.47
C LEU A 51 4.62 -17.35 -10.70
N LEU A 52 3.29 -17.48 -10.76
CA LEU A 52 2.59 -18.65 -10.27
C LEU A 52 2.73 -19.81 -11.26
N ARG A 53 2.65 -21.04 -10.75
CA ARG A 53 2.74 -22.23 -11.59
C ARG A 53 1.49 -22.37 -12.45
N GLU A 54 1.69 -22.46 -13.76
CA GLU A 54 0.61 -22.67 -14.71
C GLU A 54 -0.15 -23.96 -14.38
N ASN A 55 -1.48 -23.87 -14.28
CA ASN A 55 -2.40 -24.98 -13.99
C ASN A 55 -2.35 -25.51 -12.54
N GLU A 56 -1.68 -24.84 -11.61
CA GLU A 56 -1.87 -25.10 -10.17
C GLU A 56 -2.93 -24.14 -9.60
N GLU A 57 -3.87 -24.67 -8.82
CA GLU A 57 -4.82 -23.83 -8.09
C GLU A 57 -4.13 -23.09 -6.96
N SER A 58 -4.43 -21.80 -6.81
CA SER A 58 -4.03 -21.02 -5.64
C SER A 58 -4.57 -21.66 -4.36
N PHE A 59 -3.69 -21.84 -3.38
CA PHE A 59 -4.03 -22.46 -2.10
C PHE A 59 -3.81 -21.50 -0.93
N TRP A 60 -4.49 -21.78 0.18
CA TRP A 60 -4.34 -21.03 1.42
C TRP A 60 -3.07 -21.41 2.16
N ILE A 61 -2.26 -20.41 2.48
CA ILE A 61 -1.07 -20.52 3.30
C ILE A 61 -1.50 -20.32 4.76
N LYS A 62 -1.54 -21.43 5.51
CA LYS A 62 -2.08 -21.47 6.89
C LYS A 62 -1.03 -21.67 7.97
N LYS A 63 0.19 -22.01 7.57
CA LYS A 63 1.31 -22.36 8.46
C LYS A 63 2.60 -21.94 7.78
N GLU A 64 3.66 -21.84 8.59
CA GLU A 64 5.02 -21.57 8.09
C GLU A 64 5.09 -20.31 7.22
N HIS A 65 4.28 -19.29 7.52
CA HIS A 65 4.14 -18.07 6.71
C HIS A 65 5.48 -17.40 6.38
N HIS A 66 6.48 -17.56 7.24
CA HIS A 66 7.82 -17.04 7.01
C HIS A 66 8.52 -17.66 5.79
N ILE A 67 8.26 -18.93 5.45
CA ILE A 67 8.84 -19.59 4.27
C ILE A 67 8.27 -18.95 3.00
N GLU A 68 6.94 -18.84 2.92
CA GLU A 68 6.25 -18.23 1.78
C GLU A 68 6.59 -16.74 1.63
N ILE A 69 6.70 -16.02 2.75
CA ILE A 69 7.14 -14.62 2.73
C ILE A 69 8.60 -14.50 2.26
N CYS A 70 9.49 -15.40 2.68
CA CYS A 70 10.87 -15.42 2.18
C CYS A 70 10.92 -15.67 0.67
N GLN A 71 10.15 -16.66 0.18
CA GLN A 71 10.05 -16.94 -1.26
C GLN A 71 9.56 -15.71 -2.02
N LEU A 72 8.52 -15.03 -1.53
CA LEU A 72 7.99 -13.82 -2.14
C LEU A 72 9.02 -12.68 -2.24
N ILE A 73 9.87 -12.53 -1.22
CA ILE A 73 10.98 -11.56 -1.22
C ILE A 73 12.05 -11.96 -2.24
N GLU A 74 12.36 -13.24 -2.34
CA GLU A 74 13.30 -13.77 -3.33
C GLU A 74 12.77 -13.55 -4.76
N ASP A 75 11.53 -13.95 -5.03
CA ASP A 75 10.87 -13.78 -6.33
C ASP A 75 10.88 -12.30 -6.75
N ASN A 76 10.59 -11.38 -5.83
CA ASN A 76 10.69 -9.95 -6.11
C ASN A 76 12.11 -9.50 -6.45
N SER A 77 13.11 -10.07 -5.80
CA SER A 77 14.52 -9.73 -6.02
C SER A 77 15.02 -10.22 -7.38
N PHE A 78 14.48 -11.32 -7.92
CA PHE A 78 14.87 -11.90 -9.20
C PHE A 78 14.02 -11.42 -10.38
N ASP A 79 12.71 -11.34 -10.22
CA ASP A 79 11.77 -11.12 -11.33
C ASP A 79 11.02 -9.78 -11.23
N ASN A 80 11.29 -8.95 -10.22
CA ASN A 80 10.71 -7.62 -10.02
C ASN A 80 9.17 -7.63 -10.12
N ILE A 81 8.52 -7.97 -9.01
CA ILE A 81 7.06 -8.12 -8.96
C ILE A 81 6.39 -6.80 -9.29
N CYS A 82 5.52 -6.82 -10.30
CA CYS A 82 4.76 -5.67 -10.78
C CYS A 82 3.26 -5.76 -10.46
N LEU A 83 2.74 -6.96 -10.14
CA LEU A 83 1.35 -7.18 -9.74
C LEU A 83 1.26 -8.31 -8.70
N LEU A 84 0.49 -8.07 -7.64
CA LEU A 84 0.07 -9.07 -6.65
C LEU A 84 -1.40 -8.85 -6.27
N ASP A 85 -2.18 -9.92 -6.26
CA ASP A 85 -3.53 -9.96 -5.66
C ASP A 85 -3.58 -11.03 -4.59
N ILE A 86 -3.95 -10.64 -3.37
CA ILE A 86 -3.89 -11.49 -2.18
C ILE A 86 -5.21 -11.38 -1.41
N ASP A 87 -5.81 -12.53 -1.13
CA ASP A 87 -6.92 -12.66 -0.19
C ASP A 87 -6.40 -12.99 1.22
N LEU A 88 -7.06 -12.42 2.24
CA LEU A 88 -6.90 -12.80 3.64
C LEU A 88 -8.11 -13.62 4.11
N ASP A 89 -7.90 -14.48 5.11
CA ASP A 89 -8.88 -15.50 5.56
C ASP A 89 -10.21 -14.92 6.06
N ASN A 90 -10.22 -13.67 6.51
CA ASN A 90 -11.38 -12.93 6.97
C ASN A 90 -12.13 -12.16 5.86
N GLY A 91 -11.75 -12.34 4.59
CA GLY A 91 -12.36 -11.66 3.44
C GLY A 91 -11.81 -10.24 3.17
N ASP A 92 -10.74 -9.87 3.86
CA ASP A 92 -9.92 -8.71 3.52
C ASP A 92 -9.02 -9.00 2.31
N CYS A 93 -8.49 -7.96 1.67
CA CYS A 93 -7.69 -8.12 0.46
C CYS A 93 -6.59 -7.07 0.32
N ILE A 94 -5.52 -7.46 -0.38
CA ILE A 94 -4.34 -6.65 -0.65
C ILE A 94 -4.06 -6.73 -2.15
N ARG A 95 -3.99 -5.59 -2.80
CA ARG A 95 -3.72 -5.49 -4.24
C ARG A 95 -2.57 -4.55 -4.48
N PHE A 96 -1.52 -5.06 -5.08
CA PHE A 96 -0.41 -4.28 -5.58
C PHE A 96 -0.39 -4.32 -7.10
N SER A 97 -0.21 -3.17 -7.73
CA SER A 97 -0.08 -3.07 -9.19
C SER A 97 0.71 -1.81 -9.54
N TYR A 98 1.83 -1.96 -10.23
CA TYR A 98 2.59 -0.85 -10.82
C TYR A 98 2.86 0.33 -9.88
N GLY A 99 3.32 0.03 -8.66
CA GLY A 99 3.64 1.04 -7.66
C GLY A 99 2.43 1.55 -6.88
N GLN A 100 1.22 1.04 -7.16
CA GLN A 100 0.00 1.32 -6.41
C GLN A 100 -0.31 0.16 -5.49
N LEU A 101 -0.67 0.46 -4.25
CA LEU A 101 -1.09 -0.52 -3.25
C LEU A 101 -2.45 -0.12 -2.69
N VAL A 102 -3.41 -1.03 -2.78
CA VAL A 102 -4.76 -0.90 -2.20
C VAL A 102 -4.94 -2.01 -1.18
N VAL A 103 -5.33 -1.65 0.03
CA VAL A 103 -5.48 -2.59 1.14
C VAL A 103 -6.82 -2.36 1.81
N LYS A 104 -7.66 -3.39 1.82
CA LYS A 104 -8.87 -3.43 2.64
C LYS A 104 -8.55 -4.24 3.90
N LEU A 105 -8.72 -3.65 5.08
CA LEU A 105 -8.67 -4.38 6.35
C LEU A 105 -9.83 -4.02 7.25
N SER A 106 -10.61 -5.03 7.62
CA SER A 106 -11.73 -4.91 8.56
C SER A 106 -11.31 -4.50 9.97
N ASP A 107 -10.06 -4.78 10.37
CA ASP A 107 -9.47 -4.32 11.63
C ASP A 107 -8.80 -2.94 11.45
N SER A 108 -9.45 -1.90 11.98
CA SER A 108 -8.97 -0.51 11.88
C SER A 108 -7.67 -0.25 12.62
N ASP A 109 -7.44 -0.92 13.75
CA ASP A 109 -6.22 -0.72 14.55
C ASP A 109 -5.03 -1.37 13.85
N LEU A 110 -5.24 -2.55 13.26
CA LEU A 110 -4.26 -3.22 12.43
C LEU A 110 -3.96 -2.42 11.15
N LEU A 111 -4.98 -1.89 10.48
CA LEU A 111 -4.80 -1.05 9.30
C LEU A 111 -3.93 0.17 9.62
N LYS A 112 -4.23 0.88 10.71
CA LYS A 112 -3.44 2.02 11.20
C LYS A 112 -2.00 1.60 11.49
N LYS A 113 -1.80 0.51 12.24
CA LYS A 113 -0.48 0.02 12.62
C LYS A 113 0.38 -0.34 11.40
N CYS A 114 -0.16 -1.13 10.48
CA CYS A 114 0.55 -1.53 9.25
C CYS A 114 0.85 -0.33 8.36
N THR A 115 -0.11 0.59 8.22
CA THR A 115 0.10 1.80 7.41
C THR A 115 1.20 2.69 7.97
N LYS A 116 1.22 2.93 9.27
CA LYS A 116 2.31 3.71 9.89
C LYS A 116 3.69 3.11 9.62
N ASN A 117 3.79 1.78 9.66
CA ASN A 117 5.04 1.10 9.34
C ASN A 117 5.51 1.37 7.89
N ILE A 118 4.57 1.44 6.94
CA ILE A 118 4.85 1.81 5.55
C ILE A 118 5.27 3.27 5.46
N LEU A 119 4.49 4.18 6.06
CA LEU A 119 4.80 5.62 6.11
C LEU A 119 6.24 5.87 6.59
N GLU A 120 6.64 5.26 7.71
CA GLU A 120 7.99 5.38 8.28
C GLU A 120 9.07 4.81 7.35
N ARG A 121 8.82 3.65 6.72
CA ARG A 121 9.74 3.03 5.75
C ARG A 121 9.99 3.92 4.54
N TYR A 122 9.02 4.73 4.13
CA TYR A 122 9.15 5.70 3.03
C TYR A 122 9.58 7.11 3.48
N GLY A 123 9.97 7.28 4.74
CA GLY A 123 10.52 8.54 5.23
C GLY A 123 9.48 9.54 5.76
N ILE A 124 8.22 9.13 5.94
CA ILE A 124 7.20 9.95 6.60
C ILE A 124 7.29 9.71 8.12
N PHE A 125 8.22 10.40 8.78
CA PHE A 125 8.56 10.15 10.20
C PHE A 125 7.44 10.54 11.17
N ALA A 126 6.67 11.57 10.86
CA ALA A 126 5.47 11.95 11.62
C ALA A 126 4.25 11.05 11.30
N SER A 127 4.46 9.73 11.16
CA SER A 127 3.48 8.76 10.66
C SER A 127 2.13 8.78 11.39
N GLU A 128 2.15 8.94 12.72
CA GLU A 128 0.95 9.04 13.57
C GLU A 128 0.12 10.29 13.25
N ARG A 129 0.78 11.46 13.15
CA ARG A 129 0.10 12.72 12.83
C ARG A 129 -0.46 12.70 11.42
N ILE A 130 0.31 12.21 10.46
CA ILE A 130 -0.11 12.10 9.06
C ILE A 130 -1.28 11.12 8.92
N TRP A 131 -1.24 9.95 9.54
CA TRP A 131 -2.40 9.04 9.56
C TRP A 131 -3.66 9.73 10.10
N ASN A 132 -3.56 10.37 11.27
CA ASN A 132 -4.70 11.02 11.92
C ASN A 132 -5.24 12.22 11.14
N PHE A 133 -4.41 12.84 10.30
CA PHE A 133 -4.81 13.89 9.38
C PHE A 133 -5.51 13.33 8.13
N VAL A 134 -4.90 12.34 7.46
CA VAL A 134 -5.36 11.78 6.19
C VAL A 134 -6.69 11.05 6.35
N VAL A 135 -6.89 10.29 7.43
CA VAL A 135 -8.14 9.55 7.70
C VAL A 135 -9.39 10.43 7.85
N LYS A 136 -9.20 11.74 8.00
CA LYS A 136 -10.30 12.72 8.10
C LYS A 136 -10.66 13.35 6.76
N GLN A 137 -9.87 13.09 5.71
CA GLN A 137 -10.10 13.65 4.37
C GLN A 137 -10.94 12.69 3.51
N CYS A 138 -11.53 13.21 2.43
CA CYS A 138 -12.32 12.42 1.49
C CYS A 138 -11.55 12.06 0.20
N CYS A 139 -10.27 12.40 0.11
CA CYS A 139 -9.39 12.11 -1.01
C CYS A 139 -7.96 11.80 -0.54
N ASP A 140 -7.14 11.30 -1.47
CA ASP A 140 -5.73 10.99 -1.22
C ASP A 140 -4.92 12.28 -1.04
N MET A 141 -3.94 12.23 -0.14
CA MET A 141 -3.09 13.36 0.21
C MET A 141 -1.67 13.17 -0.34
N PRO A 142 -1.02 14.23 -0.87
CA PRO A 142 0.36 14.18 -1.36
C PRO A 142 1.35 14.20 -0.20
N VAL A 143 1.51 13.06 0.47
CA VAL A 143 2.35 12.92 1.67
C VAL A 143 3.84 13.14 1.41
N CYS A 144 4.27 13.16 0.14
CA CYS A 144 5.63 13.55 -0.21
C CYS A 144 6.02 14.98 0.26
N PHE A 145 5.04 15.85 0.53
CA PHE A 145 5.28 17.21 1.05
C PHE A 145 5.88 17.23 2.46
N VAL A 146 5.72 16.14 3.21
CA VAL A 146 6.18 16.01 4.60
C VAL A 146 7.27 14.94 4.76
N SER A 147 7.83 14.46 3.65
CA SER A 147 8.93 13.48 3.67
C SER A 147 10.16 14.05 4.40
N GLY A 148 10.69 13.25 5.32
CA GLY A 148 11.86 13.59 6.14
C GLY A 148 11.57 14.58 7.28
N MET A 149 10.33 15.01 7.46
CA MET A 149 9.95 15.93 8.53
C MET A 149 9.58 15.17 9.81
N GLU A 150 10.11 15.65 10.94
CA GLU A 150 9.65 15.22 12.26
C GLU A 150 8.33 15.93 12.61
N ASP A 151 7.61 15.39 13.59
CA ASP A 151 6.31 15.94 14.01
C ASP A 151 6.35 17.45 14.33
N LYS A 152 7.45 17.90 14.99
CA LYS A 152 7.69 19.29 15.37
C LYS A 152 7.90 20.23 14.18
N ASP A 153 8.31 19.71 13.02
CA ASP A 153 8.65 20.49 11.83
C ASP A 153 7.41 20.68 10.93
N ILE A 154 6.34 19.91 11.16
CA ILE A 154 5.08 20.01 10.42
C ILE A 154 4.20 21.08 11.06
N SER A 155 4.06 22.21 10.38
CA SER A 155 3.10 23.25 10.75
C SER A 155 1.70 22.93 10.19
N GLU A 156 0.68 23.60 10.74
CA GLU A 156 -0.68 23.52 10.18
C GLU A 156 -0.74 24.06 8.74
N ASP A 157 0.09 25.05 8.39
CA ASP A 157 0.17 25.57 7.02
C ASP A 157 0.65 24.49 6.02
N PHE A 158 1.55 23.60 6.43
CA PHE A 158 1.95 22.47 5.58
C PHE A 158 0.80 21.48 5.36
N LEU A 159 0.07 21.15 6.43
CA LEU A 159 -1.10 20.27 6.34
C LEU A 159 -2.19 20.88 5.46
N ASN A 160 -2.43 22.18 5.56
CA ASN A 160 -3.39 22.90 4.72
C ASN A 160 -2.98 22.87 3.24
N LYS A 161 -1.71 23.14 2.92
CA LYS A 161 -1.22 23.04 1.53
C LYS A 161 -1.33 21.63 0.96
N MET A 162 -1.01 20.62 1.77
CA MET A 162 -1.17 19.22 1.38
C MET A 162 -2.64 18.91 1.09
N LYS A 163 -3.56 19.43 1.92
CA LYS A 163 -5.00 19.30 1.71
C LYS A 163 -5.47 19.95 0.41
N GLU A 164 -5.14 21.22 0.21
CA GLU A 164 -5.53 22.00 -0.97
C GLU A 164 -5.10 21.30 -2.26
N GLU A 165 -3.88 20.76 -2.27
CA GLU A 165 -3.36 20.02 -3.42
C GLU A 165 -4.09 18.67 -3.63
N GLY A 166 -4.40 17.95 -2.56
CA GLY A 166 -5.18 16.72 -2.64
C GLY A 166 -6.60 16.93 -3.16
N GLU A 167 -7.26 18.00 -2.71
CA GLU A 167 -8.60 18.38 -3.19
C GLU A 167 -8.55 18.83 -4.66
N ARG A 168 -7.52 19.58 -5.07
CA ARG A 168 -7.33 20.02 -6.46
C ARG A 168 -7.22 18.83 -7.42
N VAL A 169 -6.35 17.86 -7.12
CA VAL A 169 -6.15 16.67 -7.96
C VAL A 169 -7.40 15.79 -7.98
N PHE A 170 -8.10 15.66 -6.86
CA PHE A 170 -9.35 14.91 -6.79
C PHE A 170 -10.44 15.48 -7.72
N GLU A 171 -10.63 16.81 -7.71
CA GLU A 171 -11.61 17.45 -8.58
C GLU A 171 -11.20 17.40 -10.07
N GLU A 172 -9.92 17.52 -10.39
CA GLU A 172 -9.41 17.34 -11.75
C GLU A 172 -9.72 15.94 -12.29
N ASN A 173 -9.47 14.90 -11.50
CA ASN A 173 -9.75 13.51 -11.89
C ASN A 173 -11.24 13.22 -12.04
N LYS A 174 -12.09 13.84 -11.20
CA LYS A 174 -13.54 13.71 -11.31
C LYS A 174 -14.08 14.30 -12.62
N ASN A 175 -13.50 15.42 -13.08
CA ASN A 175 -13.89 16.06 -14.33
C ASN A 175 -13.41 15.29 -15.57
N LEU A 176 -12.41 14.43 -15.45
CA LEU A 176 -11.95 13.55 -16.54
C LEU A 176 -12.84 12.29 -16.72
N LEU A 177 -13.69 11.98 -15.74
CA LEU A 177 -14.61 10.84 -15.74
C LEU A 177 -16.06 11.22 -16.14
N LEU A 178 -16.30 12.49 -16.48
CA LEU A 178 -17.57 13.04 -16.96
C LEU A 178 -17.46 13.46 -18.44
#